data_AF-A0A7J9EF98-F1
#
_entry.id   AF-A0A7J9EF98-F1
#
_cell.length_a   1.000
_cell.length_b   1.000
_cell.length_c   1.000
_cell.angle_alpha   90.00
_cell.angle_beta   90.00
_cell.angle_gamma   90.00
#
_symmetry.space_group_name_H-M   'P 1'
#
loop_
_entity.id
_entity.type
_entity.pdbx_description
1 polymer ?
#
loop_
_entity_poly.entity_id
_entity_poly.type
_entity_poly.pdbx_seq_one_letter_code
_entity_poly.pdbx_strand_id
1 'polypeptide(L)'
;MSTKKPVVVESYDEIVFTEPPESFLARVTLPPPDESKKKRGDTKDHPLSPWFLNFSEADELLQLVAARQQVQAHIAKLRRQISLTDGQNQQFKPL
;
A
#
# COMPACT_ATOMS: atom_id res chain seq x y z
N MET A 1 -20.37 40.31 33.40
CA MET A 1 -20.14 39.04 32.69
C MET A 1 -18.74 39.08 32.09
N SER A 2 -17.80 38.27 32.59
CA SER A 2 -16.40 38.27 32.14
C SER A 2 -16.24 37.34 30.93
N THR A 3 -15.78 37.87 29.79
CA THR A 3 -15.52 37.11 28.56
C THR A 3 -14.10 36.56 28.59
N LYS A 4 -13.91 35.42 29.28
CA LYS A 4 -12.60 34.77 29.29
C LYS A 4 -12.33 34.16 27.91
N LYS A 5 -11.34 34.71 27.19
CA LYS A 5 -10.93 34.17 25.88
C LYS A 5 -10.43 32.73 26.07
N PRO A 6 -10.89 31.76 25.26
CA PRO A 6 -10.36 30.41 25.32
C PRO A 6 -8.88 30.45 24.95
N VAL A 7 -8.03 29.93 25.84
CA VAL A 7 -6.61 29.75 25.58
C VAL A 7 -6.47 28.39 24.93
N VAL A 8 -6.07 28.37 23.67
CA VAL A 8 -5.68 27.14 22.98
C VAL A 8 -4.26 26.82 23.43
N VAL A 9 -4.06 25.62 23.98
CA VAL A 9 -2.74 25.07 24.29
C VAL A 9 -2.46 24.02 23.24
N GLU A 10 -1.46 24.25 22.42
CA GLU A 10 -0.94 23.26 21.47
C GLU A 10 0.34 22.69 22.04
N SER A 11 0.34 21.39 22.31
CA SER A 11 1.52 20.63 22.71
C SER A 11 1.86 19.64 21.60
N TYR A 12 3.10 19.65 21.14
CA TYR A 12 3.60 18.72 20.12
C TYR A 12 4.74 17.88 20.69
N ASP A 13 4.76 16.60 20.32
CA ASP A 13 5.94 15.76 20.53
C ASP A 13 6.97 16.11 19.46
N GLU A 14 8.14 16.57 19.88
CA GLU A 14 9.23 16.95 18.97
C GLU A 14 10.03 15.73 18.54
N ILE A 15 10.30 15.64 17.23
CA ILE A 15 11.20 14.62 16.66
C ILE A 15 12.51 15.31 16.30
N VAL A 16 13.59 14.98 17.02
CA VAL A 16 14.93 15.53 16.79
C VAL A 16 15.77 14.53 16.02
N PHE A 17 16.26 14.94 14.85
CA PHE A 17 17.25 14.19 14.08
C PHE A 17 18.63 14.76 14.37
N THR A 18 19.55 13.96 14.92
CA THR A 18 20.92 14.40 15.25
C THR A 18 21.76 14.69 14.00
N GLU A 19 21.45 14.02 12.89
CA GLU A 19 22.10 14.22 11.59
C GLU A 19 21.07 13.96 10.47
N PRO A 20 20.23 14.96 10.15
CA PRO A 20 19.22 14.80 9.12
C PRO A 20 19.90 14.65 7.74
N PRO A 21 19.40 13.77 6.86
CA PRO A 21 19.90 13.68 5.49
C PRO A 21 19.83 15.04 4.79
N GLU A 22 20.80 15.36 3.93
CA GLU A 22 20.81 16.63 3.18
C GLU A 22 19.53 16.84 2.37
N SER A 23 18.96 15.75 1.83
CA SER A 23 17.68 15.75 1.12
C SER A 23 16.50 16.18 2.00
N PHE A 24 16.56 15.96 3.31
CA PHE A 24 15.56 16.44 4.25
C PHE A 24 15.65 17.96 4.41
N LEU A 25 16.85 18.51 4.62
CA LEU A 25 17.08 19.95 4.75
C LEU A 25 16.67 20.70 3.49
N ALA A 26 17.03 20.17 2.32
CA ALA A 26 16.64 20.75 1.04
C ALA A 26 15.12 20.93 0.92
N ARG A 27 14.32 20.01 1.47
CA ARG A 27 12.85 20.09 1.43
C ARG A 27 12.26 21.13 2.37
N VAL A 28 12.88 21.36 3.53
CA VAL A 28 12.41 22.33 4.54
C VAL A 28 12.66 23.77 4.06
N THR A 29 13.72 23.99 3.28
CA THR A 29 14.06 25.32 2.75
C THR A 29 13.29 25.70 1.48
N LEU A 30 12.57 24.76 0.86
CA LEU A 30 11.76 25.08 -0.31
C LEU A 30 10.61 26.01 0.09
N PRO A 31 10.32 27.07 -0.70
CA PRO A 31 9.16 27.90 -0.48
C PRO A 31 7.88 27.05 -0.54
N PRO A 32 6.84 27.39 0.25
CA PRO A 32 5.57 26.69 0.17
C PRO A 32 5.08 26.67 -1.29
N PRO A 33 4.62 25.51 -1.80
CA PRO A 33 4.27 25.38 -3.19
C PRO A 33 3.14 26.35 -3.54
N ASP A 34 3.35 27.17 -4.57
CA ASP A 34 2.37 28.13 -5.07
C ASP A 34 1.10 27.40 -5.54
N GLU A 35 0.06 27.44 -4.71
CA GLU A 35 -1.21 26.76 -4.99
C GLU A 35 -1.95 27.37 -6.19
N SER A 36 -1.59 28.59 -6.60
CA SER A 36 -2.24 29.31 -7.69
C SER A 36 -1.89 28.76 -9.08
N LYS A 37 -0.84 27.94 -9.19
CA LYS A 37 -0.42 27.30 -10.46
C LYS A 37 -0.76 25.81 -10.56
N LYS A 38 -1.33 25.22 -9.51
CA LYS A 38 -1.77 23.81 -9.56
C LYS A 38 -3.05 23.71 -10.37
N LYS A 39 -2.95 23.23 -11.62
CA LYS A 39 -4.10 22.60 -12.26
C LYS A 39 -4.52 21.44 -11.37
N ARG A 40 -5.75 21.53 -10.85
CA ARG A 40 -6.35 20.55 -9.93
C ARG A 40 -6.15 19.14 -10.50
N GLY A 41 -5.27 18.34 -9.89
CA GLY A 41 -5.06 16.93 -10.24
C GLY A 41 -3.88 16.58 -11.14
N ASP A 42 -2.98 17.50 -11.51
CA ASP A 42 -1.76 17.11 -12.23
C ASP A 42 -0.63 16.72 -11.26
N THR A 43 -0.51 15.42 -10.99
CA THR A 43 0.52 14.82 -10.13
C THR A 43 1.79 14.51 -10.91
N LYS A 44 1.93 14.91 -12.18
CA LYS A 44 3.08 14.55 -13.03
C LYS A 44 4.30 15.45 -12.82
N ASP A 45 4.08 16.70 -12.43
CA ASP A 45 5.16 17.68 -12.18
C ASP A 45 5.62 17.68 -10.72
N HIS A 46 5.17 16.71 -9.91
CA HIS A 46 5.55 16.66 -8.50
C HIS A 46 6.99 16.12 -8.36
N PRO A 47 7.84 16.70 -7.50
CA PRO A 47 9.20 16.21 -7.30
C PRO A 47 9.26 14.77 -6.75
N LEU A 48 8.13 14.26 -6.23
CA LEU A 48 7.98 12.87 -5.80
C LEU A 48 7.26 11.98 -6.85
N SER A 49 6.88 12.49 -8.01
CA SER A 49 6.18 11.72 -9.05
C SER A 49 6.86 10.40 -9.43
N PRO A 50 8.20 10.30 -9.51
CA PRO A 50 8.86 9.01 -9.78
C PRO A 50 8.57 7.92 -8.73
N TRP A 51 8.16 8.30 -7.53
CA TRP A 51 7.82 7.38 -6.45
C TRP A 51 6.33 6.97 -6.46
N PHE A 52 5.46 7.79 -7.08
CA PHE A 52 4.02 7.55 -7.17
C PHE A 52 3.56 7.03 -8.55
N LEU A 53 4.36 7.23 -9.61
CA LEU A 53 4.01 6.85 -10.98
C LEU A 53 4.38 5.41 -11.35
N ASN A 54 5.00 4.64 -10.46
CA ASN A 54 5.29 3.22 -10.72
C ASN A 54 4.07 2.31 -10.54
N PHE A 55 2.92 2.88 -10.16
CA PHE A 55 1.66 2.15 -10.04
C PHE A 55 0.96 2.08 -11.41
N SER A 56 0.86 0.87 -11.95
CA SER A 56 0.07 0.57 -13.14
C SER A 56 -1.10 -0.30 -12.70
N GLU A 57 -2.31 0.25 -12.73
CA GLU A 57 -3.53 -0.48 -12.36
C GLU A 57 -3.69 -1.77 -13.18
N ALA A 58 -3.31 -1.72 -14.46
CA ALA A 58 -3.36 -2.88 -15.35
C ALA A 58 -2.42 -4.01 -14.89
N ASP A 59 -1.19 -3.67 -14.49
CA ASP A 59 -0.19 -4.65 -14.06
C ASP A 59 -0.56 -5.27 -12.70
N GLU A 60 -1.08 -4.45 -11.78
CA GLU A 60 -1.58 -4.91 -10.48
C GLU A 60 -2.77 -5.86 -10.63
N LEU A 61 -3.72 -5.53 -11.52
CA LEU A 61 -4.84 -6.41 -11.84
C LEU A 61 -4.36 -7.71 -12.49
N LEU A 62 -3.37 -7.65 -13.38
CA LEU A 62 -2.78 -8.84 -13.99
C LEU A 62 -2.13 -9.74 -12.93
N GLN A 63 -1.38 -9.16 -11.99
CA GLN A 63 -0.77 -9.90 -10.88
C GLN A 63 -1.82 -10.55 -9.97
N LEU A 64 -2.90 -9.83 -9.67
CA LEU A 64 -4.02 -10.36 -8.87
C LEU A 64 -4.68 -11.56 -9.57
N VAL A 65 -4.90 -11.46 -10.87
CA VAL A 65 -5.47 -12.55 -11.68
C VAL A 65 -4.54 -13.76 -11.71
N ALA A 66 -3.23 -13.55 -11.89
CA ALA A 66 -2.24 -14.62 -11.87
C ALA A 66 -2.22 -15.35 -10.52
N ALA A 67 -2.20 -14.60 -9.41
CA ALA A 67 -2.25 -15.17 -8.06
C ALA A 67 -3.54 -16.00 -7.85
N ARG A 68 -4.69 -15.49 -8.30
CA ARG A 68 -5.97 -16.23 -8.24
C ARG A 68 -5.89 -17.53 -9.03
N GLN A 69 -5.36 -17.50 -10.26
CA GLN A 69 -5.22 -18.70 -11.09
C GLN A 69 -4.30 -19.73 -10.43
N GLN A 70 -3.18 -19.31 -9.83
CA GLN A 70 -2.28 -20.18 -9.09
C GLN A 70 -2.98 -20.89 -7.92
N VAL A 71 -3.75 -20.14 -7.12
CA VAL A 71 -4.54 -20.72 -6.01
C VAL A 71 -5.57 -21.72 -6.52
N GLN A 72 -6.29 -21.41 -7.60
CA GLN A 72 -7.25 -22.34 -8.20
C GLN A 72 -6.59 -23.63 -8.70
N ALA A 73 -5.41 -23.53 -9.34
CA ALA A 73 -4.64 -24.67 -9.79
C ALA A 73 -4.19 -25.55 -8.61
N HIS A 74 -3.72 -24.94 -7.52
CA HIS A 74 -3.34 -25.65 -6.30
C HIS A 74 -4.54 -26.37 -5.66
N ILE A 75 -5.69 -25.70 -5.56
CA ILE A 75 -6.94 -26.30 -5.06
C ILE A 75 -7.34 -27.49 -5.93
N ALA A 76 -7.33 -27.34 -7.26
CA ALA A 76 -7.68 -28.41 -8.19
C ALA A 76 -6.74 -29.62 -8.05
N LYS A 77 -5.44 -29.38 -7.91
CA LYS A 77 -4.44 -30.43 -7.66
C LYS A 77 -4.73 -31.17 -6.36
N LEU A 78 -4.98 -30.44 -5.27
CA LEU A 78 -5.26 -31.05 -3.97
C LEU A 78 -6.55 -31.87 -4.00
N ARG A 79 -7.62 -31.35 -4.62
CA ARG A 79 -8.88 -32.08 -4.80
C ARG A 79 -8.67 -33.41 -5.54
N ARG A 80 -7.88 -33.41 -6.61
CA ARG A 80 -7.54 -34.65 -7.35
C ARG A 80 -6.76 -35.64 -6.48
N GLN A 81 -5.80 -35.18 -5.70
CA GLN A 81 -5.01 -36.03 -4.79
C GLN A 81 -5.89 -36.69 -3.72
N ILE A 82 -6.82 -35.91 -3.13
CA ILE A 82 -7.78 -36.43 -2.16
C ILE A 82 -8.66 -37.50 -2.80
N SER A 83 -9.25 -37.24 -3.97
CA SER A 83 -10.10 -38.21 -4.66
C SER A 83 -9.37 -39.52 -5.03
N LEU A 84 -8.11 -39.44 -5.45
CA LEU A 84 -7.29 -40.62 -5.73
C LEU A 84 -7.03 -41.45 -4.46
N THR A 85 -6.71 -40.78 -3.36
CA THR A 85 -6.42 -41.43 -2.08
C THR A 85 -7.68 -42.04 -1.46
N ASP A 86 -8.82 -41.37 -1.56
CA ASP A 86 -10.12 -41.87 -1.10
C ASP A 86 -10.57 -43.10 -1.91
N GLY A 87 -10.40 -43.07 -3.24
CA GLY A 87 -10.70 -44.21 -4.10
C GLY A 87 -9.85 -45.45 -3.77
N GLN A 88 -8.55 -45.26 -3.50
CA GLN A 88 -7.67 -46.34 -3.04
C GLN A 88 -8.09 -46.87 -1.67
N ASN A 89 -8.43 -46.00 -0.71
CA ASN A 89 -8.87 -46.42 0.63
C ASN A 89 -10.17 -47.23 0.64
N GLN A 90 -11.10 -46.98 -0.31
CA GLN A 90 -12.30 -47.80 -0.43
C GLN A 90 -12.00 -49.23 -0.94
N GLN A 91 -10.95 -49.39 -1.76
CA GLN A 91 -10.56 -50.70 -2.30
C GLN A 91 -9.90 -51.61 -1.24
N PHE A 92 -9.35 -51.03 -0.18
CA PHE A 92 -8.72 -51.75 0.94
C PHE A 92 -9.61 -51.94 2.17
N LYS A 93 -10.92 -51.64 2.10
CA LYS A 93 -11.85 -51.99 3.19
C LYS A 93 -12.17 -53.50 3.12
N PRO A 94 -11.75 -54.33 4.10
CA PRO A 94 -12.27 -55.68 4.21
C PRO A 94 -13.74 -55.63 4.66
N LEU A 95 -14.54 -56.59 4.17
CA LEU A 95 -15.94 -56.82 4.58
C LEU A 95 -16.06 -57.08 6.08
#